data_AF-A0A897N2J7-F1
#
_entry.id   AF-A0A897N2J7-F1
#
_cell.length_a   1.000
_cell.length_b   1.000
_cell.length_c   1.000
_cell.angle_alpha   90.00
_cell.angle_beta   90.00
_cell.angle_gamma   90.00
#
_symmetry.space_group_name_H-M   'P 1'
#
loop_
_entity.id
_entity.type
_entity.pdbx_description
1 polymer ?
#
loop_
_entity_poly.entity_id
_entity_poly.type
_entity_poly.pdbx_seq_one_letter_code
_entity_poly.pdbx_strand_id
1 'polypeptide(L)'
;MVAAIVGADRDSYYNTFGIENAAMAITPLSELRTINIPTTGLGTDPDQDVTTTVKKRRNFSLTYQETTGDRQLHAYEVLADPAYRIDLALEDETFYEQLQEHLVEGTSVYPPSLGKSEYLATIKDVEIDQTPSRIDGESTYDIDSVVPISLAEAIPQGGVTYSAERSPAAMERHTGGRRTTHFDDYIFTQQPDSPVRVGSGTEITPVSVEDRTVVFR
;
A
#
# COMPACT_ATOMS: atom_id res chain seq x y z
N MET A 1 2.89 5.71 2.49
CA MET A 1 3.24 6.69 1.46
C MET A 1 2.53 8.02 1.70
N VAL A 2 1.19 8.09 1.64
CA VAL A 2 0.40 9.34 1.77
C VAL A 2 0.77 10.16 3.02
N ALA A 3 0.77 9.55 4.20
CA ALA A 3 1.17 10.20 5.46
C ALA A 3 2.60 10.80 5.43
N ALA A 4 3.51 10.22 4.63
CA ALA A 4 4.88 10.70 4.51
C ALA A 4 4.98 11.98 3.66
N ILE A 5 4.03 12.18 2.73
CA ILE A 5 3.98 13.37 1.87
C ILE A 5 3.74 14.61 2.72
N VAL A 6 2.75 14.55 3.63
CA VAL A 6 2.43 15.64 4.56
C VAL A 6 3.31 15.66 5.82
N GLY A 7 4.24 14.70 5.96
CA GLY A 7 5.13 14.64 7.12
C GLY A 7 4.47 14.25 8.44
N ALA A 8 3.38 13.50 8.39
CA ALA A 8 2.66 13.08 9.60
C ALA A 8 3.55 12.23 10.51
N ASP A 9 3.45 12.50 11.82
CA ASP A 9 4.18 11.75 12.84
C ASP A 9 3.87 10.24 12.78
N ARG A 10 4.85 9.45 13.22
CA ARG A 10 4.64 8.02 13.39
C ARG A 10 3.48 7.79 14.38
N ASP A 11 2.51 6.98 13.96
CA ASP A 11 1.33 6.58 14.73
C ASP A 11 0.24 7.65 14.93
N SER A 12 0.29 8.79 14.25
CA SER A 12 -0.76 9.84 14.32
C SER A 12 -1.90 9.66 13.31
N TYR A 13 -1.61 9.02 12.17
CA TYR A 13 -2.48 9.00 11.00
C TYR A 13 -3.53 7.87 10.99
N TYR A 14 -3.60 7.02 12.03
CA TYR A 14 -4.57 5.92 12.06
C TYR A 14 -6.03 6.39 12.10
N ASN A 15 -6.28 7.56 12.71
CA ASN A 15 -7.62 8.13 12.72
C ASN A 15 -7.99 8.67 11.33
N THR A 16 -7.06 9.37 10.67
CA THR A 16 -7.24 9.92 9.32
C THR A 16 -7.53 8.82 8.30
N PHE A 17 -6.78 7.71 8.34
CA PHE A 17 -6.97 6.57 7.43
C PHE A 17 -7.79 5.43 8.05
N GLY A 18 -8.68 5.75 9.00
CA GLY A 18 -9.60 4.76 9.57
C GLY A 18 -10.69 4.38 8.57
N ILE A 19 -11.29 3.19 8.73
CA ILE A 19 -12.35 2.66 7.85
C ILE A 19 -13.51 3.65 7.63
N GLU A 20 -13.85 4.46 8.64
CA GLU A 20 -14.96 5.40 8.56
C GLU A 20 -14.54 6.80 8.07
N ASN A 21 -13.24 7.08 7.96
CA ASN A 21 -12.71 8.43 7.71
C ASN A 21 -11.94 8.56 6.39
N ALA A 22 -11.65 7.43 5.74
CA ALA A 22 -10.96 7.40 4.46
C ALA A 22 -11.55 6.31 3.58
N ALA A 23 -11.56 6.59 2.28
CA ALA A 23 -11.88 5.64 1.24
C ALA A 23 -10.74 5.60 0.23
N MET A 24 -10.23 4.40 -0.06
CA MET A 24 -9.13 4.24 -1.02
C MET A 24 -9.43 3.15 -2.04
N ALA A 25 -9.18 3.45 -3.32
CA ALA A 25 -9.13 2.47 -4.39
C ALA A 25 -7.74 2.49 -5.04
N ILE A 26 -7.23 1.33 -5.43
CA ILE A 26 -5.93 1.16 -6.07
C ILE A 26 -6.13 0.41 -7.38
N THR A 27 -5.76 1.01 -8.50
CA THR A 27 -5.81 0.41 -9.83
C THR A 27 -4.39 0.16 -10.33
N PRO A 28 -3.98 -1.10 -10.57
CA PRO A 28 -2.74 -1.40 -11.27
C PRO A 28 -2.77 -0.85 -12.70
N LEU A 29 -1.73 -0.12 -13.11
CA LEU A 29 -1.57 0.42 -14.46
C LEU A 29 -0.51 -0.32 -15.29
N SER A 30 0.26 -1.20 -14.64
CA SER A 30 1.28 -2.04 -15.27
C SER A 30 1.10 -3.49 -14.88
N GLU A 31 1.75 -4.38 -15.62
CA GLU A 31 1.79 -5.79 -15.24
C GLU A 31 2.49 -5.96 -13.88
N LEU A 32 1.82 -6.62 -12.93
CA LEU A 32 2.36 -6.86 -11.59
C LEU A 32 3.29 -8.07 -11.55
N ARG A 33 4.43 -7.92 -12.23
CA ARG A 33 5.47 -8.95 -12.34
C ARG A 33 6.42 -8.91 -11.15
N THR A 34 6.65 -10.06 -10.52
CA THR A 34 7.67 -10.19 -9.47
C THR A 34 9.04 -10.57 -10.03
N ILE A 35 10.09 -10.09 -9.39
CA ILE A 35 11.49 -10.52 -9.58
C ILE A 35 12.14 -10.80 -8.23
N ASN A 36 13.05 -11.76 -8.22
CA ASN A 36 13.88 -12.06 -7.07
C ASN A 36 15.21 -11.31 -7.15
N ILE A 37 15.50 -10.48 -6.15
CA ILE A 37 16.76 -9.77 -6.00
C ILE A 37 17.47 -10.31 -4.76
N PRO A 38 18.41 -11.27 -4.93
CA PRO A 38 19.26 -11.71 -3.84
C PRO A 38 20.26 -10.61 -3.48
N THR A 39 20.30 -10.25 -2.21
CA THR A 39 21.20 -9.22 -1.66
C THR A 39 22.00 -9.79 -0.50
N THR A 40 23.21 -9.26 -0.31
CA THR A 40 24.04 -9.56 0.85
C THR A 40 24.04 -8.36 1.79
N GLY A 41 23.56 -8.57 3.01
CA GLY A 41 23.45 -7.56 4.05
C GLY A 41 24.38 -7.85 5.24
N LEU A 42 24.56 -6.83 6.09
CA LEU A 42 25.00 -7.08 7.46
C LEU A 42 23.85 -7.76 8.20
N GLY A 43 24.16 -8.79 9.00
CA GLY A 43 23.15 -9.38 9.88
C GLY A 43 22.75 -8.35 10.94
N THR A 44 21.45 -8.15 11.15
CA THR A 44 20.95 -7.15 12.12
C THR A 44 20.32 -7.78 13.35
N ASP A 45 20.38 -9.11 13.47
CA ASP A 45 19.85 -9.84 14.62
C ASP A 45 20.82 -9.72 15.81
N PRO A 46 20.48 -8.97 16.87
CA PRO A 46 21.37 -8.76 18.01
C PRO A 46 21.65 -10.06 18.81
N ASP A 47 20.84 -11.12 18.62
CA ASP A 47 21.04 -12.43 19.23
C ASP A 47 22.01 -13.32 18.43
N GLN A 48 22.43 -12.87 17.24
CA GLN A 48 23.53 -13.45 16.46
C GLN A 48 24.84 -12.69 16.75
N ASP A 49 25.99 -13.32 16.48
CA ASP A 49 27.33 -12.74 16.67
C ASP A 49 27.67 -11.71 15.55
N VAL A 50 26.71 -10.81 15.29
CA VAL A 50 26.74 -9.80 14.22
C VAL A 50 26.83 -8.39 14.79
N THR A 51 26.81 -8.24 16.12
CA THR A 51 27.01 -6.94 16.76
C THR A 51 27.91 -6.99 17.99
N THR A 52 28.77 -5.98 18.14
CA THR A 52 29.56 -5.75 19.35
C THR A 52 29.10 -4.47 20.05
N THR A 53 28.65 -4.60 21.29
CA THR A 53 28.30 -3.44 22.13
C THR A 53 29.49 -3.01 22.98
N VAL A 54 29.99 -1.79 22.75
CA VAL A 54 31.12 -1.25 23.52
C VAL A 54 30.60 -0.61 24.83
N LYS A 55 31.36 -0.80 25.92
CA LYS A 55 30.99 -0.42 27.29
C LYS A 55 30.22 0.90 27.42
N LYS A 56 29.08 0.82 28.11
CA LYS A 56 28.19 1.92 28.48
C LYS A 56 28.96 3.03 29.19
N ARG A 57 29.00 4.24 28.62
CA ARG A 57 29.52 5.44 29.32
C ARG A 57 28.35 6.35 29.67
N ARG A 58 28.12 6.53 30.98
CA ARG A 58 26.95 7.21 31.58
C ARG A 58 25.60 6.64 31.12
N ASN A 59 25.11 7.02 29.92
CA ASN A 59 23.77 6.69 29.41
C ASN A 59 23.74 6.20 27.95
N PHE A 60 24.88 6.10 27.26
CA PHE A 60 24.92 5.66 25.85
C PHE A 60 25.54 4.28 25.74
N SER A 61 24.82 3.36 25.09
CA SER A 61 25.36 2.11 24.55
C SER A 61 25.55 2.31 23.05
N LEU A 62 26.79 2.12 22.57
CA LEU A 62 27.08 2.08 21.15
C LEU A 62 27.22 0.62 20.73
N THR A 63 26.38 0.20 19.79
CA THR A 63 26.40 -1.13 19.19
C THR A 63 26.95 -0.98 17.78
N TYR A 64 28.08 -1.64 17.53
CA TYR A 64 28.70 -1.71 16.21
C TYR A 64 28.27 -3.00 15.52
N GLN A 65 28.08 -2.93 14.22
CA GLN A 65 27.86 -4.11 13.39
C GLN A 65 29.21 -4.79 13.10
N GLU A 66 29.29 -6.10 13.25
CA GLU A 66 30.47 -6.88 12.86
C GLU A 66 30.54 -6.98 11.34
N THR A 67 31.59 -6.39 10.76
CA THR A 67 31.71 -6.26 9.29
C THR A 67 32.66 -7.28 8.67
N THR A 68 33.41 -8.03 9.49
CA THR A 68 34.41 -9.01 9.06
C THR A 68 33.89 -10.44 9.03
N GLY A 69 32.73 -10.71 9.63
CA GLY A 69 32.08 -12.02 9.62
C GLY A 69 31.25 -12.27 8.36
N ASP A 70 30.58 -13.42 8.35
CA ASP A 70 29.71 -13.83 7.25
C ASP A 70 28.54 -12.85 7.07
N ARG A 71 28.15 -12.66 5.80
CA ARG A 71 27.05 -11.77 5.42
C ARG A 71 25.73 -12.53 5.37
N GLN A 72 24.65 -11.86 5.76
CA GLN A 72 23.33 -12.43 5.65
C GLN A 72 22.84 -12.31 4.20
N LEU A 73 22.45 -13.44 3.62
CA LEU A 73 21.79 -13.48 2.32
C LEU A 73 20.30 -13.24 2.51
N HIS A 74 19.77 -12.22 1.85
CA HIS A 74 18.34 -11.93 1.78
C HIS A 74 17.87 -12.06 0.34
N ALA A 75 16.94 -12.97 0.09
CA ALA A 75 16.21 -13.01 -1.16
C ALA A 75 14.97 -12.12 -1.02
N TYR A 76 14.99 -10.94 -1.62
CA TYR A 76 13.80 -10.09 -1.70
C TYR A 76 13.03 -10.39 -2.97
N GLU A 77 11.75 -10.69 -2.83
CA GLU A 77 10.80 -10.63 -3.93
C GLU A 77 10.28 -9.19 -4.03
N VAL A 78 10.36 -8.60 -5.23
CA VAL A 78 9.91 -7.24 -5.49
C VAL A 78 9.13 -7.17 -6.79
N LEU A 79 8.29 -6.15 -6.93
CA LEU A 79 7.63 -5.85 -8.19
C LEU A 79 8.57 -5.10 -9.14
N ALA A 80 8.57 -5.49 -10.41
CA ALA A 80 9.34 -4.84 -11.45
C ALA A 80 8.51 -3.74 -12.13
N ASP A 81 9.01 -2.50 -12.06
CA ASP A 81 8.41 -1.30 -12.66
C ASP A 81 6.90 -1.13 -12.39
N PRO A 82 6.42 -1.29 -11.13
CA PRO A 82 4.99 -1.17 -10.84
C PRO A 82 4.50 0.28 -11.00
N ALA A 83 3.32 0.43 -11.60
CA ALA A 83 2.59 1.68 -11.69
C ALA A 83 1.16 1.50 -11.18
N TYR A 84 0.66 2.50 -10.45
CA TYR A 84 -0.68 2.49 -9.86
C TYR A 84 -1.35 3.83 -10.01
N ARG A 85 -2.67 3.82 -10.18
CA ARG A 85 -3.55 4.95 -9.91
C ARG A 85 -4.18 4.73 -8.53
N ILE A 86 -4.15 5.76 -7.70
CA ILE A 86 -4.71 5.72 -6.34
C ILE A 86 -5.80 6.79 -6.28
N ASP A 87 -7.04 6.35 -6.10
CA ASP A 87 -8.16 7.23 -5.82
C ASP A 87 -8.34 7.29 -4.31
N LEU A 88 -8.35 8.49 -3.73
CA LEU A 88 -8.35 8.69 -2.28
C LEU A 88 -9.37 9.77 -1.91
N ALA A 89 -10.25 9.45 -0.96
CA ALA A 89 -11.13 10.40 -0.30
C ALA A 89 -10.88 10.37 1.21
N LEU A 90 -10.93 11.54 1.85
CA LEU A 90 -10.63 11.74 3.27
C LEU A 90 -11.68 12.66 3.90
N GLU A 91 -12.15 12.32 5.10
CA GLU A 91 -13.02 13.17 5.92
C GLU A 91 -12.23 14.28 6.66
N ASP A 92 -10.93 14.07 6.91
CA ASP A 92 -10.06 15.06 7.55
C ASP A 92 -9.67 16.16 6.56
N GLU A 93 -10.48 17.23 6.52
CA GLU A 93 -10.29 18.38 5.61
C GLU A 93 -8.89 19.01 5.74
N THR A 94 -8.37 19.14 6.97
CA THR A 94 -7.04 19.74 7.19
C THR A 94 -5.93 18.88 6.60
N PHE A 95 -6.00 17.57 6.78
CA PHE A 95 -5.05 16.65 6.18
C PHE A 95 -5.20 16.64 4.65
N TYR A 96 -6.43 16.64 4.14
CA TYR A 96 -6.73 16.65 2.71
C TYR A 96 -6.13 17.89 2.03
N GLU A 97 -6.34 19.09 2.59
CA GLU A 97 -5.81 20.34 2.04
C GLU A 97 -4.27 20.33 1.97
N GLN A 98 -3.60 19.87 3.03
CA GLN A 98 -2.13 19.76 3.06
C GLN A 98 -1.61 18.74 2.05
N LEU A 99 -2.29 17.59 1.94
CA LEU A 99 -1.93 16.57 0.96
C LEU A 99 -2.12 17.12 -0.46
N GLN A 100 -3.24 17.78 -0.73
CA GLN A 100 -3.55 18.39 -2.01
C GLN A 100 -2.49 19.42 -2.42
N GLU A 101 -2.10 20.32 -1.51
CA GLU A 101 -1.05 21.31 -1.74
C GLU A 101 0.26 20.63 -2.19
N HIS A 102 0.73 19.66 -1.42
CA HIS A 102 1.95 18.92 -1.74
C HIS A 102 1.87 18.18 -3.08
N LEU A 103 0.74 17.52 -3.37
CA LEU A 103 0.55 16.78 -4.61
C LEU A 103 0.53 17.69 -5.84
N VAL A 104 -0.17 18.82 -5.76
CA VAL A 104 -0.26 19.81 -6.86
C VAL A 104 1.09 20.48 -7.10
N GLU A 105 1.82 20.81 -6.04
CA GLU A 105 3.15 21.42 -6.15
C GLU A 105 4.26 20.41 -6.49
N GLY A 106 3.97 19.10 -6.42
CA GLY A 106 4.96 18.04 -6.60
C GLY A 106 6.01 18.01 -5.49
N THR A 107 5.64 18.44 -4.28
CA THR A 107 6.51 18.50 -3.10
C THR A 107 6.14 17.42 -2.09
N SER A 108 7.06 17.12 -1.16
CA SER A 108 6.79 16.22 -0.04
C SER A 108 7.73 16.50 1.12
N VAL A 109 7.27 16.26 2.35
CA VAL A 109 8.12 16.36 3.55
C VAL A 109 9.13 15.20 3.59
N TYR A 110 8.65 13.99 3.32
CA TYR A 110 9.49 12.81 3.12
C TYR A 110 9.34 12.26 1.69
N PRO A 111 10.42 11.73 1.07
CA PRO A 111 10.32 11.13 -0.25
C PRO A 111 9.32 9.97 -0.27
N PRO A 112 8.34 9.95 -1.19
CA PRO A 112 7.41 8.84 -1.30
C PRO A 112 8.13 7.58 -1.80
N SER A 113 7.69 6.43 -1.32
CA SER A 113 8.23 5.12 -1.72
C SER A 113 7.14 4.04 -1.70
N LEU A 114 7.33 3.00 -2.52
CA LEU A 114 6.45 1.84 -2.62
C LEU A 114 6.95 0.73 -1.69
N GLY A 115 6.54 0.81 -0.43
CA GLY A 115 6.89 -0.15 0.61
C GLY A 115 8.18 0.22 1.33
N LYS A 116 9.34 -0.15 0.79
CA LYS A 116 10.65 0.15 1.39
C LYS A 116 11.18 1.51 0.95
N SER A 117 12.07 2.11 1.74
CA SER A 117 12.70 3.41 1.44
C SER A 117 13.55 3.40 0.16
N GLU A 118 14.06 2.25 -0.22
CA GLU A 118 14.91 2.03 -1.39
C GLU A 118 14.12 2.05 -2.70
N TYR A 119 12.79 1.87 -2.64
CA TYR A 119 11.89 1.84 -3.80
C TYR A 119 11.13 3.15 -3.91
N LEU A 120 11.86 4.23 -4.21
CA LEU A 120 11.30 5.57 -4.37
C LEU A 120 10.19 5.60 -5.43
N ALA A 121 9.13 6.33 -5.12
CA ALA A 121 7.99 6.51 -6.00
C ALA A 121 8.05 7.89 -6.67
N THR A 122 7.56 7.98 -7.90
CA THR A 122 7.29 9.26 -8.56
C THR A 122 5.78 9.39 -8.70
N ILE A 123 5.23 10.52 -8.25
CA ILE A 123 3.81 10.82 -8.37
C ILE A 123 3.62 11.77 -9.56
N LYS A 124 2.66 11.46 -10.42
CA LYS A 124 2.31 12.23 -11.63
C LYS A 124 0.80 12.18 -11.81
N ASP A 125 0.31 13.01 -12.75
CA ASP A 125 -1.08 13.01 -13.17
C ASP A 125 -2.04 13.16 -11.99
N VAL A 126 -1.76 14.15 -11.14
CA VAL A 126 -2.55 14.46 -9.96
C VAL A 126 -3.83 15.17 -10.40
N GLU A 127 -4.96 14.58 -10.00
CA GLU A 127 -6.27 15.16 -10.18
C GLU A 127 -6.95 15.33 -8.83
N ILE A 128 -7.75 16.40 -8.74
CA ILE A 128 -8.41 16.83 -7.52
C ILE A 128 -9.90 17.00 -7.79
N ASP A 129 -10.69 17.03 -6.71
CA ASP A 129 -12.12 17.34 -6.72
C ASP A 129 -12.95 16.43 -7.65
N GLN A 130 -12.53 15.17 -7.82
CA GLN A 130 -13.26 14.16 -8.56
C GLN A 130 -14.44 13.62 -7.73
N THR A 131 -15.60 13.44 -8.37
CA THR A 131 -16.80 12.88 -7.71
C THR A 131 -17.15 11.52 -8.33
N PRO A 132 -17.07 10.41 -7.56
CA PRO A 132 -17.44 9.09 -8.07
C PRO A 132 -18.95 9.00 -8.34
N SER A 133 -19.32 8.24 -9.37
CA SER A 133 -20.71 7.97 -9.71
C SER A 133 -21.06 6.50 -9.46
N ARG A 134 -22.16 6.25 -8.74
CA ARG A 134 -22.59 4.89 -8.44
C ARG A 134 -22.99 4.13 -9.70
N ILE A 135 -22.55 2.87 -9.80
CA ILE A 135 -22.97 1.94 -10.85
C ILE A 135 -24.00 1.00 -10.23
N ASP A 136 -25.21 0.96 -10.79
CA ASP A 136 -26.29 0.08 -10.33
C ASP A 136 -26.90 -0.68 -11.51
N GLY A 137 -27.40 -1.89 -11.25
CA GLY A 137 -28.29 -2.61 -12.16
C GLY A 137 -27.64 -3.59 -13.13
N GLU A 138 -26.35 -3.90 -12.96
CA GLU A 138 -25.69 -4.95 -13.75
C GLU A 138 -25.75 -6.30 -13.04
N SER A 139 -25.82 -7.39 -13.81
CA SER A 139 -25.76 -8.76 -13.27
C SER A 139 -24.34 -9.17 -12.84
N THR A 140 -23.35 -8.51 -13.42
CA THR A 140 -21.92 -8.73 -13.21
C THR A 140 -21.20 -7.40 -13.36
N TYR A 141 -20.18 -7.16 -12.56
CA TYR A 141 -19.35 -5.97 -12.65
C TYR A 141 -17.93 -6.34 -13.04
N ASP A 142 -17.32 -5.55 -13.92
CA ASP A 142 -15.90 -5.57 -14.24
C ASP A 142 -15.23 -4.40 -13.51
N ILE A 143 -14.35 -4.72 -12.57
CA ILE A 143 -13.73 -3.75 -11.66
C ILE A 143 -12.24 -3.64 -11.96
N ASP A 144 -11.78 -2.43 -12.27
CA ASP A 144 -10.38 -2.15 -12.62
C ASP A 144 -9.48 -2.05 -11.39
N SER A 145 -10.04 -1.66 -10.24
CA SER A 145 -9.29 -1.62 -8.98
C SER A 145 -9.13 -2.99 -8.33
N VAL A 146 -8.23 -3.05 -7.35
CA VAL A 146 -8.20 -4.11 -6.35
C VAL A 146 -9.56 -4.20 -5.64
N VAL A 147 -10.05 -5.42 -5.40
CA VAL A 147 -11.38 -5.68 -4.83
C VAL A 147 -11.26 -6.39 -3.47
N PRO A 148 -11.79 -5.85 -2.37
CA PRO A 148 -11.71 -6.44 -1.03
C PRO A 148 -12.74 -7.58 -0.84
N ILE A 149 -12.51 -8.71 -1.50
CA ILE A 149 -13.38 -9.90 -1.49
C ILE A 149 -12.55 -11.17 -1.34
N SER A 150 -13.20 -12.31 -1.13
CA SER A 150 -12.51 -13.60 -1.27
C SER A 150 -12.34 -13.98 -2.75
N LEU A 151 -11.31 -14.77 -3.06
CA LEU A 151 -11.10 -15.28 -4.43
C LEU A 151 -12.28 -16.12 -4.94
N ALA A 152 -13.05 -16.75 -4.03
CA ALA A 152 -14.21 -17.56 -4.38
C ALA A 152 -15.40 -16.74 -4.92
N GLU A 153 -15.41 -15.43 -4.66
CA GLU A 153 -16.45 -14.50 -5.14
C GLU A 153 -16.11 -13.91 -6.51
N ALA A 154 -14.85 -14.00 -6.94
CA ALA A 154 -14.45 -13.58 -8.28
C ALA A 154 -14.91 -14.61 -9.32
N ILE A 155 -15.41 -14.12 -10.45
CA ILE A 155 -15.82 -14.92 -11.61
C ILE A 155 -14.57 -15.16 -12.48
N PRO A 156 -14.14 -16.42 -12.69
CA PRO A 156 -12.98 -16.72 -13.53
C PRO A 156 -13.18 -16.25 -14.97
N GLN A 157 -12.13 -15.65 -15.53
CA GLN A 157 -12.09 -15.17 -16.91
C GLN A 157 -10.96 -15.88 -17.67
N GLY A 158 -11.23 -16.29 -18.90
CA GLY A 158 -10.24 -17.00 -19.72
C GLY A 158 -9.04 -16.11 -20.02
N GLY A 159 -7.82 -16.58 -19.73
CA GLY A 159 -6.58 -15.84 -20.00
C GLY A 159 -6.21 -14.77 -18.96
N VAL A 160 -7.02 -14.60 -17.92
CA VAL A 160 -6.75 -13.63 -16.83
C VAL A 160 -6.12 -14.34 -15.65
N THR A 161 -5.07 -13.74 -15.08
CA THR A 161 -4.39 -14.27 -13.90
C THR A 161 -4.80 -13.47 -12.68
N TYR A 162 -5.58 -14.09 -11.81
CA TYR A 162 -5.96 -13.52 -10.52
C TYR A 162 -4.86 -13.76 -9.48
N SER A 163 -4.60 -12.73 -8.68
CA SER A 163 -3.77 -12.75 -7.49
C SER A 163 -4.63 -12.39 -6.27
N ALA A 164 -4.25 -12.93 -5.12
CA ALA A 164 -4.88 -12.64 -3.84
C ALA A 164 -3.82 -12.28 -2.82
N GLU A 165 -4.03 -11.17 -2.11
CA GLU A 165 -3.18 -10.76 -0.99
C GLU A 165 -4.03 -10.53 0.25
N ARG A 166 -3.65 -11.16 1.36
CA ARG A 166 -4.25 -10.88 2.66
C ARG A 166 -3.44 -9.84 3.39
N SER A 167 -3.99 -8.66 3.59
CA SER A 167 -3.27 -7.52 4.16
C SER A 167 -4.06 -6.80 5.25
N PRO A 168 -3.38 -6.14 6.22
CA PRO A 168 -4.04 -5.32 7.21
C PRO A 168 -4.92 -4.25 6.55
N ALA A 169 -6.19 -4.22 6.93
CA ALA A 169 -7.16 -3.26 6.42
C ALA A 169 -7.45 -2.13 7.42
N ALA A 170 -7.41 -2.44 8.71
CA ALA A 170 -7.52 -1.46 9.77
C ALA A 170 -6.45 -1.67 10.84
N MET A 171 -5.94 -0.54 11.33
CA MET A 171 -4.99 -0.49 12.41
C MET A 171 -5.41 0.60 13.38
N GLU A 172 -5.06 0.39 14.64
CA GLU A 172 -5.20 1.41 15.67
C GLU A 172 -3.86 1.65 16.35
N ARG A 173 -3.76 2.82 16.99
CA ARG A 173 -2.64 3.13 17.86
C ARG A 173 -2.67 2.22 19.08
N HIS A 174 -1.52 1.63 19.39
CA HIS A 174 -1.34 0.80 20.59
C HIS A 174 -0.08 1.23 21.35
N THR A 175 0.00 0.92 22.65
CA THR A 175 1.19 1.17 23.45
C THR A 175 2.40 0.49 22.80
N GLY A 176 3.38 1.28 22.35
CA GLY A 176 4.58 0.79 21.67
C GLY A 176 4.51 0.70 20.13
N GLY A 177 3.41 1.15 19.50
CA GLY A 177 3.32 1.24 18.04
C GLY A 177 1.88 1.12 17.52
N ARG A 178 1.64 0.09 16.71
CA ARG A 178 0.35 -0.15 16.05
C ARG A 178 -0.12 -1.58 16.23
N ARG A 179 -1.43 -1.76 16.24
CA ARG A 179 -2.08 -3.07 16.27
C ARG A 179 -3.03 -3.18 15.09
N THR A 180 -2.89 -4.23 14.28
CA THR A 180 -3.88 -4.56 13.25
C THR A 180 -5.15 -5.06 13.93
N THR A 181 -6.28 -4.46 13.61
CA THR A 181 -7.60 -4.82 14.13
C THR A 181 -8.42 -5.60 13.11
N HIS A 182 -8.12 -5.46 11.82
CA HIS A 182 -8.82 -6.12 10.73
C HIS A 182 -7.89 -6.47 9.56
N PHE A 183 -8.17 -7.57 8.88
CA PHE A 183 -7.50 -8.02 7.67
C PHE A 183 -8.54 -8.28 6.61
N ASP A 184 -8.27 -7.83 5.38
CA ASP A 184 -9.06 -8.17 4.21
C ASP A 184 -8.24 -9.04 3.25
N ASP A 185 -8.96 -9.83 2.47
CA ASP A 185 -8.42 -10.44 1.26
C ASP A 185 -8.66 -9.47 0.10
N TYR A 186 -7.59 -9.19 -0.65
CA TYR A 186 -7.60 -8.28 -1.78
C TYR A 186 -7.36 -9.07 -3.06
N ILE A 187 -8.33 -9.02 -3.96
CA ILE A 187 -8.28 -9.70 -5.25
C ILE A 187 -7.97 -8.68 -6.34
N PHE A 188 -7.03 -9.03 -7.20
CA PHE A 188 -6.63 -8.22 -8.34
C PHE A 188 -6.13 -9.11 -9.46
N THR A 189 -6.02 -8.55 -10.64
CA THR A 189 -5.44 -9.20 -11.82
C THR A 189 -3.99 -8.77 -11.98
N GLN A 190 -3.15 -9.64 -12.55
CA GLN A 190 -1.76 -9.29 -12.81
C GLN A 190 -1.60 -8.41 -14.05
N GLN A 191 -2.55 -8.51 -14.99
CA GLN A 191 -2.59 -7.74 -16.23
C GLN A 191 -3.40 -6.44 -16.01
N PRO A 192 -2.87 -5.26 -16.37
CA PRO A 192 -3.53 -3.98 -16.08
C PRO A 192 -4.85 -3.79 -16.84
N ASP A 193 -4.97 -4.35 -18.05
CA ASP A 193 -6.16 -4.23 -18.88
C ASP A 193 -7.21 -5.34 -18.63
N SER A 194 -7.03 -6.13 -17.56
CA SER A 194 -7.94 -7.21 -17.20
C SER A 194 -8.66 -6.87 -15.90
N PRO A 195 -9.96 -6.60 -15.89
CA PRO A 195 -10.69 -6.27 -14.67
C PRO A 195 -10.92 -7.52 -13.81
N VAL A 196 -11.15 -7.32 -12.50
CA VAL A 196 -11.72 -8.34 -11.62
C VAL A 196 -13.22 -8.41 -11.88
N ARG A 197 -13.70 -9.57 -12.36
CA ARG A 197 -15.13 -9.78 -12.59
C ARG A 197 -15.80 -10.35 -11.36
N VAL A 198 -16.94 -9.80 -10.97
CA VAL A 198 -17.75 -10.25 -9.83
C VAL A 198 -19.24 -10.28 -10.16
N GLY A 199 -20.02 -11.03 -9.39
CA GLY A 199 -21.47 -11.07 -9.53
C GLY A 199 -22.16 -9.93 -8.79
N SER A 200 -23.39 -9.58 -9.19
CA SER A 200 -24.18 -8.54 -8.53
C SER A 200 -24.59 -8.83 -7.09
N GLY A 201 -24.38 -10.07 -6.62
CA GLY A 201 -24.66 -10.50 -5.24
C GLY A 201 -23.47 -10.34 -4.29
N THR A 202 -22.32 -9.89 -4.77
CA THR A 202 -21.13 -9.62 -3.95
C THR A 202 -21.32 -8.33 -3.15
N GLU A 203 -20.95 -8.33 -1.87
CA GLU A 203 -21.12 -7.18 -0.96
C GLU A 203 -20.07 -6.08 -1.21
N ILE A 204 -20.17 -5.43 -2.35
CA ILE A 204 -19.32 -4.30 -2.76
C ILE A 204 -20.18 -3.17 -3.32
N THR A 205 -19.60 -1.96 -3.39
CA THR A 205 -20.23 -0.81 -4.04
C THR A 205 -19.32 -0.33 -5.18
N PRO A 206 -19.48 -0.86 -6.40
CA PRO A 206 -18.74 -0.37 -7.55
C PRO A 206 -19.18 1.05 -7.90
N VAL A 207 -18.20 1.89 -8.21
CA VAL A 207 -18.41 3.27 -8.65
C VAL A 207 -17.53 3.56 -9.86
N SER A 208 -17.99 4.45 -10.72
CA SER A 208 -17.21 5.00 -11.81
C SER A 208 -16.42 6.21 -11.32
N VAL A 209 -15.11 6.20 -11.57
CA VAL A 209 -14.22 7.35 -11.46
C VAL A 209 -13.58 7.51 -12.83
N GLU A 210 -13.93 8.60 -13.52
CA GLU A 210 -13.57 8.80 -14.93
C GLU A 210 -14.11 7.66 -15.82
N ASP A 211 -13.23 6.95 -16.53
CA ASP A 211 -13.53 5.79 -17.36
C ASP A 211 -13.32 4.45 -16.63
N ARG A 212 -12.88 4.49 -15.36
CA ARG A 212 -12.57 3.29 -14.56
C ARG A 212 -13.71 2.94 -13.62
N THR A 213 -13.94 1.65 -13.44
CA THR A 213 -14.81 1.10 -12.41
C THR A 213 -13.96 0.67 -11.22
N VAL A 214 -14.19 1.28 -10.07
CA VAL A 214 -13.41 1.05 -8.86
C VAL A 214 -14.30 0.67 -7.67
N VAL A 215 -13.70 -0.01 -6.70
CA VAL A 215 -14.29 -0.24 -5.39
C VAL A 215 -13.41 0.44 -4.37
N PHE A 216 -14.01 1.39 -3.65
CA PHE A 216 -13.38 1.98 -2.47
C PHE A 216 -13.51 1.03 -1.28
N ARG A 217 -12.41 0.87 -0.56
CA ARG A 217 -12.42 0.25 0.77
C ARG A 217 -12.53 1.31 1.85
#